data_AF-H2YWJ2-F1
#
_entry.id   AF-H2YWJ2-F1
#
_cell.length_a   1.000
_cell.length_b   1.000
_cell.length_c   1.000
_cell.angle_alpha   90.00
_cell.angle_beta   90.00
_cell.angle_gamma   90.00
#
_symmetry.space_group_name_H-M   'P 1'
#
loop_
_entity.id
_entity.type
_entity.pdbx_description
1 polymer ?
#
loop_
_entity_poly.entity_id
_entity_poly.type
_entity_poly.pdbx_seq_one_letter_code
_entity_poly.pdbx_strand_id
1 'polypeptide(L)'
;MRDIKKANRANRFQESLAQPQQEKFEISFNNYSQNEGIDFDDMQVVGTCTDIFKDYFRLTAAPDPSSVRPIYVLRTSLERVKQDWVEKTDYLYTCRQMKSIRQDLTVQGIRNDFTVLVYETHARIALEKGDHEEFNQCQSQLRQLFKEGVSSPNRPEFLAYGILYYIYTKNTTDLTSVLSTITADLRKDVSISHALAVREAWSSQNHSRFFKLYRNAPKMAGYLMDKFA
;
A
#
# COMPACT_ATOMS: atom_id res chain seq x y z
N MET A 1 -25.63 -56.91 -13.61
CA MET A 1 -24.28 -56.84 -12.99
C MET A 1 -23.14 -56.42 -13.94
N ARG A 2 -23.38 -56.11 -15.22
CA ARG A 2 -22.36 -55.52 -16.12
C ARG A 2 -22.51 -54.00 -16.31
N ASP A 3 -23.69 -53.45 -16.06
CA ASP A 3 -23.95 -52.00 -16.24
C ASP A 3 -23.56 -51.13 -15.04
N ILE A 4 -23.51 -51.70 -13.83
CA ILE A 4 -23.05 -51.00 -12.62
C ILE A 4 -21.54 -50.74 -12.65
N LYS A 5 -20.76 -51.64 -13.30
CA LYS A 5 -19.30 -51.47 -13.45
C LYS A 5 -18.91 -50.44 -14.53
N LYS A 6 -19.78 -50.16 -15.50
CA LYS A 6 -19.57 -49.10 -16.51
C LYS A 6 -19.86 -47.71 -15.94
N ALA A 7 -20.89 -47.57 -15.11
CA ALA A 7 -21.21 -46.32 -14.40
C ALA A 7 -20.09 -45.89 -13.44
N ASN A 8 -19.49 -46.83 -12.69
CA ASN A 8 -18.38 -46.53 -11.77
C ASN A 8 -17.06 -46.13 -12.45
N ARG A 9 -16.91 -46.35 -13.78
CA ARG A 9 -15.71 -45.93 -14.53
C ARG A 9 -15.85 -44.52 -15.09
N ALA A 10 -17.09 -44.08 -15.39
CA ALA A 10 -17.38 -42.71 -15.83
C ALA A 10 -17.31 -41.69 -14.68
N ASN A 11 -17.73 -42.08 -13.47
CA ASN A 11 -17.67 -41.20 -12.29
C ASN A 11 -16.24 -40.91 -11.81
N ARG A 12 -15.28 -41.80 -12.08
CA ARG A 12 -13.86 -41.58 -11.73
C ARG A 12 -13.18 -40.44 -12.52
N PHE A 13 -13.70 -40.11 -13.70
CA PHE A 13 -13.21 -38.98 -14.52
C PHE A 13 -13.97 -37.68 -14.27
N GLN A 14 -15.08 -37.70 -13.52
CA GLN A 14 -15.77 -36.50 -13.08
C GLN A 14 -15.25 -35.98 -11.73
N GLU A 15 -14.77 -36.85 -10.83
CA GLU A 15 -14.12 -36.42 -9.58
C GLU A 15 -12.75 -35.75 -9.80
N SER A 16 -12.09 -35.94 -10.95
CA SER A 16 -10.82 -35.28 -11.28
C SER A 16 -10.97 -33.91 -11.96
N LEU A 17 -12.20 -33.40 -12.11
CA LEU A 17 -12.50 -32.06 -12.65
C LEU A 17 -13.10 -31.12 -11.59
N ALA A 18 -13.04 -31.51 -10.31
CA ALA A 18 -13.15 -30.54 -9.23
C ALA A 18 -12.00 -29.55 -9.38
N GLN A 19 -12.31 -28.34 -9.88
CA GLN A 19 -11.42 -27.20 -9.80
C GLN A 19 -10.83 -27.16 -8.40
N PRO A 20 -9.51 -27.00 -8.22
CA PRO A 20 -8.98 -26.84 -6.88
C PRO A 20 -9.72 -25.67 -6.25
N GLN A 21 -10.56 -25.97 -5.26
CA GLN A 21 -10.96 -24.99 -4.26
C GLN A 21 -9.64 -24.56 -3.64
N GLN A 22 -9.05 -23.50 -4.20
CA GLN A 22 -8.06 -22.70 -3.51
C GLN A 22 -8.78 -22.25 -2.25
N GLU A 23 -8.56 -22.97 -1.16
CA GLU A 23 -8.79 -22.45 0.17
C GLU A 23 -8.16 -21.06 0.16
N LYS A 24 -9.02 -20.04 0.19
CA LYS A 24 -8.62 -18.65 0.26
C LYS A 24 -8.03 -18.44 1.64
N PHE A 25 -6.79 -18.87 1.81
CA PHE A 25 -5.96 -18.43 2.91
C PHE A 25 -5.56 -16.98 2.61
N GLU A 26 -6.26 -16.07 3.25
CA GLU A 26 -5.93 -14.65 3.28
C GLU A 26 -4.65 -14.46 4.08
N ILE A 27 -3.52 -14.37 3.37
CA ILE A 27 -2.32 -13.76 3.93
C ILE A 27 -2.23 -12.36 3.34
N SER A 28 -2.63 -11.38 4.15
CA SER A 28 -2.40 -9.97 3.91
C SER A 28 -0.90 -9.69 4.09
N PHE A 29 -0.24 -9.09 3.09
CA PHE A 29 1.21 -8.77 3.11
C PHE A 29 1.58 -7.67 4.13
N ASN A 30 0.70 -7.39 5.09
CA ASN A 30 0.82 -6.35 6.10
C ASN A 30 1.62 -6.75 7.36
N ASN A 31 2.17 -7.97 7.43
CA ASN A 31 2.86 -8.46 8.63
C ASN A 31 4.34 -8.80 8.42
N TYR A 32 5.11 -7.94 7.74
CA TYR A 32 6.59 -8.00 7.81
C TYR A 32 7.15 -7.49 9.16
N SER A 33 6.41 -7.64 10.26
CA SER A 33 6.93 -7.29 11.59
C SER A 33 6.70 -8.32 12.68
N GLN A 34 5.86 -9.36 12.51
CA GLN A 34 5.75 -10.45 13.50
C GLN A 34 5.21 -11.74 12.85
N ASN A 35 6.07 -12.53 12.19
CA ASN A 35 6.06 -14.00 12.24
C ASN A 35 7.20 -14.56 11.37
N GLU A 36 7.88 -15.58 11.88
CA GLU A 36 9.03 -16.26 11.27
C GLU A 36 8.72 -16.75 9.83
N GLY A 37 9.56 -16.39 8.86
CA GLY A 37 9.40 -16.85 7.47
C GLY A 37 10.32 -16.19 6.45
N ILE A 38 11.54 -16.74 6.36
CA ILE A 38 12.59 -16.50 5.35
C ILE A 38 13.24 -15.10 5.40
N ASP A 39 14.45 -15.08 5.96
CA ASP A 39 15.36 -13.95 5.94
C ASP A 39 16.02 -13.83 4.56
N PHE A 40 15.50 -12.95 3.70
CA PHE A 40 16.04 -12.68 2.37
C PHE A 40 17.16 -11.62 2.38
N ASP A 41 17.62 -11.19 3.57
CA ASP A 41 18.59 -10.09 3.71
C ASP A 41 19.96 -10.41 3.05
N ASP A 42 20.28 -11.71 2.87
CA ASP A 42 21.57 -12.17 2.30
C ASP A 42 21.56 -12.46 0.79
N MET A 43 20.43 -12.33 0.08
CA MET A 43 20.39 -12.49 -1.38
C MET A 43 19.85 -11.22 -2.04
N GLN A 44 20.74 -10.31 -2.39
CA GLN A 44 20.41 -9.16 -3.23
C GLN A 44 20.08 -9.63 -4.66
N VAL A 45 18.85 -10.08 -4.87
CA VAL A 45 18.32 -10.42 -6.19
C VAL A 45 18.32 -9.14 -7.02
N VAL A 46 19.01 -9.14 -8.15
CA VAL A 46 18.91 -8.06 -9.16
C VAL A 46 18.05 -8.59 -10.30
N GLY A 47 16.90 -7.96 -10.51
CA GLY A 47 15.94 -8.38 -11.53
C GLY A 47 16.45 -8.16 -12.96
N THR A 48 16.01 -8.99 -13.91
CA THR A 48 16.34 -8.88 -15.34
C THR A 48 15.12 -8.75 -16.25
N CYS A 49 13.90 -8.74 -15.70
CA CYS A 49 12.65 -8.56 -16.45
C CYS A 49 12.58 -7.17 -17.10
N THR A 50 12.35 -7.11 -18.42
CA THR A 50 12.23 -5.86 -19.17
C THR A 50 10.79 -5.44 -19.46
N ASP A 51 9.81 -6.20 -18.98
CA ASP A 51 8.39 -5.89 -19.17
C ASP A 51 8.03 -4.60 -18.41
N ILE A 52 7.41 -3.65 -19.11
CA ILE A 52 6.95 -2.40 -18.48
C ILE A 52 5.71 -2.66 -17.60
N PHE A 53 4.77 -3.45 -18.13
CA PHE A 53 3.60 -3.88 -17.39
C PHE A 53 3.73 -5.35 -17.05
N LYS A 54 3.73 -5.64 -15.75
CA LYS A 54 3.81 -6.99 -15.21
C LYS A 54 2.70 -7.17 -14.19
N ASP A 55 2.04 -8.32 -14.21
CA ASP A 55 1.06 -8.67 -13.18
C ASP A 55 1.71 -8.77 -11.79
N TYR A 56 0.89 -8.61 -10.76
CA TYR A 56 1.28 -8.83 -9.37
C TYR A 56 1.10 -10.31 -9.03
N PHE A 57 2.15 -10.95 -8.50
CA PHE A 57 2.11 -12.37 -8.14
C PHE A 57 2.30 -12.53 -6.64
N ARG A 58 1.52 -13.36 -5.97
CA ARG A 58 1.85 -13.72 -4.59
C ARG A 58 3.00 -14.70 -4.60
N LEU A 59 4.14 -14.33 -4.03
CA LEU A 59 5.31 -15.19 -3.97
C LEU A 59 5.10 -16.29 -2.92
N THR A 60 5.29 -17.54 -3.31
CA THR A 60 5.27 -18.72 -2.43
C THR A 60 6.65 -19.39 -2.36
N ALA A 61 7.63 -18.85 -3.06
CA ALA A 61 9.01 -19.34 -3.16
C ALA A 61 9.93 -18.15 -3.48
N ALA A 62 11.26 -18.39 -3.47
CA ALA A 62 12.23 -17.40 -3.90
C ALA A 62 11.95 -16.94 -5.35
N PRO A 63 11.90 -15.63 -5.62
CA PRO A 63 11.55 -15.11 -6.94
C PRO A 63 12.69 -15.35 -7.95
N ASP A 64 12.32 -15.76 -9.16
CA ASP A 64 13.25 -15.86 -10.29
C ASP A 64 13.67 -14.45 -10.73
N PRO A 65 14.97 -14.12 -10.86
CA PRO A 65 15.43 -12.83 -11.36
C PRO A 65 14.77 -12.38 -12.66
N SER A 66 14.45 -13.30 -13.57
CA SER A 66 13.76 -13.02 -14.83
C SER A 66 12.31 -12.56 -14.67
N SER A 67 11.73 -12.79 -13.49
CA SER A 67 10.39 -12.32 -13.12
C SER A 67 10.39 -10.98 -12.39
N VAL A 68 11.55 -10.41 -12.06
CA VAL A 68 11.69 -9.16 -11.29
C VAL A 68 12.26 -8.07 -12.17
N ARG A 69 11.67 -6.87 -12.16
CA ARG A 69 12.14 -5.75 -12.99
C ARG A 69 13.29 -5.00 -12.31
N PRO A 70 14.42 -4.72 -13.00
CA PRO A 70 15.46 -3.86 -12.47
C PRO A 70 15.00 -2.40 -12.35
N ILE A 71 15.74 -1.61 -11.56
CA ILE A 71 15.35 -0.24 -11.18
C ILE A 71 15.04 0.69 -12.36
N TYR A 72 15.76 0.59 -13.48
CA TYR A 72 15.52 1.45 -14.64
C TYR A 72 14.19 1.13 -15.35
N VAL A 73 13.80 -0.16 -15.36
CA VAL A 73 12.49 -0.61 -15.86
C VAL A 73 11.39 -0.20 -14.89
N LEU A 74 11.62 -0.30 -13.58
CA LEU A 74 10.65 0.15 -12.57
C LEU A 74 10.35 1.65 -12.68
N ARG A 75 11.37 2.48 -12.92
CA ARG A 75 11.18 3.93 -13.18
C ARG A 75 10.29 4.17 -14.40
N THR A 76 10.56 3.45 -15.48
CA THR A 76 9.75 3.53 -16.70
C THR A 76 8.31 3.03 -16.47
N SER A 77 8.18 1.94 -15.71
CA SER A 77 6.89 1.33 -15.34
C SER A 77 6.03 2.30 -14.53
N LEU A 78 6.60 2.96 -13.53
CA LEU A 78 5.88 3.95 -12.71
C LEU A 78 5.33 5.09 -13.58
N GLU A 79 6.14 5.63 -14.50
CA GLU A 79 5.69 6.73 -15.35
C GLU A 79 4.55 6.31 -16.29
N ARG A 80 4.65 5.11 -16.88
CA ARG A 80 3.58 4.56 -17.71
C ARG A 80 2.31 4.28 -16.92
N VAL A 81 2.41 3.78 -15.69
CA VAL A 81 1.25 3.55 -14.82
C VAL A 81 0.58 4.86 -14.42
N LYS A 82 1.36 5.92 -14.14
CA LYS A 82 0.83 7.27 -13.89
C LYS A 82 0.10 7.83 -15.12
N GLN A 83 0.68 7.67 -16.31
CA GLN A 83 0.03 8.09 -17.56
C GLN A 83 -1.29 7.33 -17.77
N ASP A 84 -1.29 6.01 -17.62
CA ASP A 84 -2.49 5.17 -17.73
C ASP A 84 -3.56 5.57 -16.70
N TRP A 85 -3.17 5.96 -15.48
CA TRP A 85 -4.11 6.42 -14.47
C TRP A 85 -4.87 7.67 -14.93
N VAL A 86 -4.15 8.65 -15.48
CA VAL A 86 -4.72 9.91 -15.97
C VAL A 86 -5.60 9.67 -17.20
N GLU A 87 -5.18 8.81 -18.13
CA GLU A 87 -5.88 8.58 -19.39
C GLU A 87 -7.10 7.66 -19.26
N LYS A 88 -6.98 6.59 -18.45
CA LYS A 88 -7.97 5.50 -18.40
C LYS A 88 -8.74 5.46 -17.08
N THR A 89 -8.12 5.91 -15.99
CA THR A 89 -8.71 5.90 -14.64
C THR A 89 -9.22 4.53 -14.18
N ASP A 90 -8.63 3.43 -14.71
CA ASP A 90 -8.92 2.07 -14.29
C ASP A 90 -8.18 1.75 -12.99
N TYR A 91 -8.88 1.90 -11.87
CA TYR A 91 -8.28 1.71 -10.54
C TYR A 91 -7.81 0.28 -10.30
N LEU A 92 -8.58 -0.72 -10.76
CA LEU A 92 -8.24 -2.11 -10.49
C LEU A 92 -6.95 -2.49 -11.22
N TYR A 93 -6.80 -2.05 -12.47
CA TYR A 93 -5.57 -2.23 -13.22
C TYR A 93 -4.40 -1.45 -12.59
N THR A 94 -4.58 -0.15 -12.34
CA THR A 94 -3.53 0.70 -11.74
C THR A 94 -3.06 0.17 -10.39
N CYS A 95 -3.98 -0.25 -9.52
CA CYS A 95 -3.66 -0.84 -8.22
C CYS A 95 -2.83 -2.13 -8.37
N ARG A 96 -3.20 -3.03 -9.29
CA ARG A 96 -2.39 -4.23 -9.58
C ARG A 96 -0.99 -3.87 -10.08
N GLN A 97 -0.86 -2.91 -10.99
CA GLN A 97 0.44 -2.49 -11.50
C GLN A 97 1.32 -1.85 -10.41
N MET A 98 0.76 -0.98 -9.56
CA MET A 98 1.48 -0.38 -8.44
C MET A 98 1.91 -1.42 -7.40
N LYS A 99 1.07 -2.43 -7.12
CA LYS A 99 1.43 -3.59 -6.28
C LYS A 99 2.60 -4.37 -6.86
N SER A 100 2.58 -4.63 -8.17
CA SER A 100 3.66 -5.31 -8.88
C SER A 100 4.99 -4.53 -8.79
N ILE A 101 4.96 -3.20 -8.96
CA ILE A 101 6.16 -2.35 -8.83
C ILE A 101 6.71 -2.39 -7.40
N ARG A 102 5.84 -2.24 -6.39
CA ARG A 102 6.24 -2.30 -4.97
C ARG A 102 6.84 -3.65 -4.61
N GLN A 103 6.27 -4.75 -5.13
CA GLN A 103 6.80 -6.08 -4.92
C GLN A 103 8.22 -6.21 -5.44
N ASP A 104 8.49 -5.76 -6.67
CA ASP A 104 9.83 -5.83 -7.24
C ASP A 104 10.85 -5.01 -6.45
N LEU A 105 10.44 -3.87 -5.88
CA LEU A 105 11.29 -3.08 -4.99
C LEU A 105 11.59 -3.83 -3.68
N THR A 106 10.58 -4.45 -3.07
CA THR A 106 10.74 -5.23 -1.84
C THR A 106 11.63 -6.45 -2.06
N VAL A 107 11.42 -7.21 -3.13
CA VAL A 107 12.21 -8.40 -3.47
C VAL A 107 13.69 -8.06 -3.65
N GLN A 108 14.00 -6.92 -4.25
CA GLN A 108 15.37 -6.49 -4.50
C GLN A 108 15.99 -5.72 -3.32
N GLY A 109 15.26 -5.55 -2.21
CA GLY A 109 15.73 -4.76 -1.06
C GLY A 109 15.95 -3.28 -1.36
N ILE A 110 15.30 -2.71 -2.39
CA ILE A 110 15.52 -1.33 -2.80
C ILE A 110 14.71 -0.39 -1.89
N ARG A 111 15.41 0.39 -1.06
CA ARG A 111 14.83 1.28 -0.05
C ARG A 111 15.42 2.70 -0.16
N ASN A 112 15.02 3.42 -1.20
CA ASN A 112 15.53 4.78 -1.48
C ASN A 112 14.39 5.77 -1.78
N ASP A 113 14.77 6.97 -2.22
CA ASP A 113 13.87 8.06 -2.65
C ASP A 113 12.85 7.60 -3.72
N PHE A 114 13.26 6.73 -4.64
CA PHE A 114 12.34 6.16 -5.63
C PHE A 114 11.32 5.21 -5.01
N THR A 115 11.72 4.38 -4.05
CA THR A 115 10.79 3.52 -3.30
C THR A 115 9.73 4.37 -2.60
N VAL A 116 10.16 5.45 -1.95
CA VAL A 116 9.23 6.42 -1.33
C VAL A 116 8.27 6.98 -2.38
N LEU A 117 8.77 7.49 -3.52
CA LEU A 117 7.93 8.02 -4.59
C LEU A 117 6.85 7.03 -5.08
N VAL A 118 7.19 5.75 -5.22
CA VAL A 118 6.24 4.69 -5.62
C VAL A 118 5.12 4.56 -4.58
N TYR A 119 5.48 4.46 -3.29
CA TYR A 119 4.49 4.34 -2.22
C TYR A 119 3.63 5.59 -2.06
N GLU A 120 4.23 6.79 -2.16
CA GLU A 120 3.49 8.05 -2.12
C GLU A 120 2.49 8.16 -3.28
N THR A 121 2.91 7.77 -4.49
CA THR A 121 2.04 7.76 -5.67
C THR A 121 0.88 6.80 -5.49
N HIS A 122 1.15 5.58 -5.04
CA HIS A 122 0.09 4.59 -4.84
C HIS A 122 -0.89 4.99 -3.72
N ALA A 123 -0.38 5.56 -2.63
CA ALA A 123 -1.19 6.06 -1.53
C ALA A 123 -2.15 7.16 -1.98
N ARG A 124 -1.70 8.11 -2.83
CA ARG A 124 -2.58 9.15 -3.39
C ARG A 124 -3.67 8.54 -4.27
N ILE A 125 -3.32 7.64 -5.19
CA ILE A 125 -4.31 6.95 -6.05
C ILE A 125 -5.35 6.20 -5.19
N ALA A 126 -4.91 5.51 -4.13
CA ALA A 126 -5.80 4.82 -3.20
C ALA A 126 -6.74 5.78 -2.47
N LEU A 127 -6.25 6.95 -2.02
CA LEU A 127 -7.08 7.99 -1.41
C LEU A 127 -8.14 8.52 -2.40
N GLU A 128 -7.77 8.80 -3.66
CA GLU A 128 -8.71 9.28 -4.69
C GLU A 128 -9.89 8.32 -4.91
N LYS A 129 -9.65 7.01 -4.76
CA LYS A 129 -10.68 5.98 -4.92
C LYS A 129 -11.30 5.51 -3.61
N GLY A 130 -10.87 6.06 -2.48
CA GLY A 130 -11.39 5.68 -1.16
C GLY A 130 -11.00 4.26 -0.73
N ASP A 131 -9.89 3.72 -1.23
CA ASP A 131 -9.32 2.44 -0.80
C ASP A 131 -8.40 2.66 0.41
N HIS A 132 -9.01 2.70 1.59
CA HIS A 132 -8.32 2.99 2.84
C HIS A 132 -7.41 1.85 3.28
N GLU A 133 -7.75 0.61 2.90
CA GLU A 133 -6.91 -0.54 3.19
C GLU A 133 -5.59 -0.40 2.45
N GLU A 134 -5.63 -0.16 1.13
CA GLU A 134 -4.43 0.01 0.32
C GLU A 134 -3.62 1.24 0.72
N PHE A 135 -4.30 2.34 1.04
CA PHE A 135 -3.65 3.53 1.61
C PHE A 135 -2.88 3.18 2.90
N ASN A 136 -3.50 2.44 3.83
CA ASN A 136 -2.86 2.07 5.09
C ASN A 136 -1.63 1.17 4.89
N GLN A 137 -1.64 0.28 3.88
CA GLN A 137 -0.45 -0.51 3.52
C GLN A 137 0.70 0.41 3.09
N CYS A 138 0.41 1.37 2.20
CA CYS A 138 1.41 2.35 1.77
C CYS A 138 1.90 3.23 2.93
N GLN A 139 0.99 3.72 3.77
CA GLN A 139 1.30 4.56 4.92
C GLN A 139 2.25 3.85 5.90
N SER A 140 2.02 2.55 6.15
CA SER A 140 2.85 1.75 7.04
C SER A 140 4.28 1.60 6.49
N GLN A 141 4.41 1.36 5.18
CA GLN A 141 5.71 1.27 4.52
C GLN A 141 6.45 2.62 4.46
N LEU A 142 5.75 3.72 4.16
CA LEU A 142 6.32 5.07 4.20
C LEU A 142 6.84 5.42 5.60
N ARG A 143 6.09 5.08 6.65
CA ARG A 143 6.52 5.28 8.04
C ARG A 143 7.84 4.56 8.34
N GLN A 144 7.99 3.33 7.85
CA GLN A 144 9.23 2.56 8.02
C GLN A 144 10.39 3.21 7.27
N LEU A 145 10.21 3.56 5.99
CA LEU A 145 11.24 4.23 5.17
C LEU A 145 11.69 5.56 5.79
N PHE A 146 10.77 6.35 6.35
CA PHE A 146 11.12 7.59 7.04
C PHE A 146 11.87 7.38 8.37
N LYS A 147 11.60 6.27 9.07
CA LYS A 147 12.35 5.88 10.29
C LYS A 147 13.78 5.46 9.96
N GLU A 148 13.98 4.84 8.80
CA GLU A 148 15.30 4.48 8.27
C GLU A 148 16.09 5.68 7.72
N GLY A 149 15.49 6.87 7.72
CA GLY A 149 16.16 8.11 7.31
C GLY A 149 16.07 8.43 5.82
N VAL A 150 15.26 7.70 5.05
CA VAL A 150 15.01 8.03 3.64
C VAL A 150 14.26 9.37 3.59
N SER A 151 14.86 10.35 2.92
CA SER A 151 14.30 11.70 2.83
C SER A 151 13.24 11.79 1.73
N SER A 152 12.21 12.60 1.97
CA SER A 152 11.22 12.97 0.96
C SER A 152 10.69 14.37 1.24
N PRO A 153 10.51 15.21 0.20
CA PRO A 153 9.87 16.52 0.35
C PRO A 153 8.40 16.39 0.79
N ASN A 154 7.76 15.24 0.55
CA ASN A 154 6.37 14.99 0.92
C ASN A 154 6.24 14.29 2.28
N ARG A 155 7.33 14.08 3.02
CA ARG A 155 7.26 13.51 4.38
C ARG A 155 6.24 14.20 5.29
N PRO A 156 6.13 15.54 5.35
CA PRO A 156 5.11 16.20 6.18
C PRO A 156 3.68 15.87 5.77
N GLU A 157 3.42 15.70 4.48
CA GLU A 157 2.11 15.32 3.94
C GLU A 157 1.68 13.95 4.44
N PHE A 158 2.54 12.94 4.28
CA PHE A 158 2.19 11.57 4.67
C PHE A 158 2.18 11.39 6.19
N LEU A 159 2.96 12.15 6.95
CA LEU A 159 2.82 12.21 8.41
C LEU A 159 1.47 12.82 8.81
N ALA A 160 1.02 13.89 8.14
CA ALA A 160 -0.29 14.50 8.39
C ALA A 160 -1.43 13.53 8.06
N TYR A 161 -1.34 12.81 6.93
CA TYR A 161 -2.29 11.77 6.58
C TYR A 161 -2.34 10.64 7.62
N GLY A 162 -1.18 10.20 8.12
CA GLY A 162 -1.11 9.22 9.20
C GLY A 162 -1.82 9.70 10.48
N ILE A 163 -1.63 10.96 10.89
CA ILE A 163 -2.34 11.55 12.03
C ILE A 163 -3.85 11.49 11.82
N LEU A 164 -4.35 11.96 10.67
CA LEU A 164 -5.78 11.94 10.35
C LEU A 164 -6.34 10.51 10.33
N TYR A 165 -5.60 9.58 9.74
CA TYR A 165 -5.96 8.17 9.68
C TYR A 165 -6.12 7.55 11.07
N TYR A 166 -5.15 7.77 11.97
CA TYR A 166 -5.21 7.23 13.33
C TYR A 166 -6.28 7.87 14.20
N ILE A 167 -6.70 9.11 13.90
CA ILE A 167 -7.82 9.75 14.60
C ILE A 167 -9.14 9.05 14.28
N TYR A 168 -9.49 8.87 12.99
CA TYR A 168 -10.80 8.29 12.65
C TYR A 168 -10.85 6.78 12.92
N THR A 169 -9.70 6.08 12.81
CA THR A 169 -9.60 4.66 13.19
C THR A 169 -9.47 4.44 14.69
N LYS A 170 -9.40 5.52 15.49
CA LYS A 170 -9.27 5.48 16.96
C LYS A 170 -8.03 4.72 17.45
N ASN A 171 -6.96 4.71 16.66
CA ASN A 171 -5.69 4.06 17.01
C ASN A 171 -4.79 5.03 17.79
N THR A 172 -4.99 5.08 19.10
CA THR A 172 -4.28 6.01 20.01
C THR A 172 -2.80 5.69 20.15
N THR A 173 -2.41 4.42 20.05
CA THR A 173 -1.02 3.96 20.16
C THR A 173 -0.18 4.47 19.00
N ASP A 174 -0.61 4.21 17.76
CA ASP A 174 0.12 4.67 16.58
C ASP A 174 0.06 6.18 16.43
N LEU A 175 -1.05 6.82 16.84
CA LEU A 175 -1.14 8.27 16.89
C LEU A 175 -0.05 8.85 17.80
N THR A 176 0.08 8.34 19.04
CA THR A 176 1.09 8.81 19.99
C THR A 176 2.50 8.60 19.46
N SER A 177 2.75 7.47 18.81
CA SER A 177 4.03 7.17 18.16
C SER A 177 4.37 8.17 17.05
N VAL A 178 3.44 8.49 16.16
CA VAL A 178 3.68 9.49 15.11
C VAL A 178 3.93 10.87 15.72
N LEU A 179 3.15 11.26 16.73
CA LEU A 179 3.29 12.57 17.35
C LEU A 179 4.63 12.80 18.03
N SER A 180 5.28 11.76 18.55
CA SER A 180 6.62 11.86 19.15
C SER A 180 7.71 12.16 18.11
N THR A 181 7.47 11.83 16.83
CA THR A 181 8.41 12.10 15.74
C THR A 181 8.30 13.53 15.17
N ILE A 182 7.29 14.30 15.58
CA ILE A 182 7.03 15.64 15.03
C ILE A 182 7.94 16.68 15.70
N THR A 183 8.93 17.14 14.94
CA THR A 183 9.86 18.21 15.35
C THR A 183 9.24 19.60 15.23
N ALA A 184 9.89 20.61 15.82
CA ALA A 184 9.46 22.00 15.73
C ALA A 184 9.41 22.51 14.28
N ASP A 185 10.31 22.05 13.41
CA ASP A 185 10.31 22.42 12.00
C ASP A 185 9.17 21.75 11.22
N LEU A 186 8.87 20.48 11.50
CA LEU A 186 7.73 19.80 10.88
C LEU A 186 6.40 20.47 11.24
N ARG A 187 6.27 21.05 12.44
CA ARG A 187 5.06 21.80 12.84
C ARG A 187 4.79 23.05 12.01
N LYS A 188 5.80 23.59 11.32
CA LYS A 188 5.64 24.76 10.43
C LYS A 188 4.99 24.38 9.11
N ASP A 189 5.00 23.10 8.73
CA ASP A 189 4.34 22.62 7.52
C ASP A 189 2.82 22.75 7.62
N VAL A 190 2.19 23.22 6.53
CA VAL A 190 0.74 23.46 6.46
C VAL A 190 -0.04 22.17 6.70
N SER A 191 0.42 21.03 6.19
CA SER A 191 -0.27 19.73 6.32
C SER A 191 -0.25 19.25 7.77
N ILE A 192 0.92 19.34 8.43
CA ILE A 192 1.09 18.94 9.83
C ILE A 192 0.28 19.84 10.75
N SER A 193 0.41 21.16 10.58
CA SER A 193 -0.30 22.15 11.39
C SER A 193 -1.82 21.96 11.28
N HIS A 194 -2.32 21.73 10.06
CA HIS A 194 -3.72 21.41 9.81
C HIS A 194 -4.15 20.11 10.51
N ALA A 195 -3.42 19.01 10.36
CA ALA A 195 -3.78 17.73 10.99
C ALA A 195 -3.79 17.81 12.53
N LEU A 196 -2.86 18.57 13.12
CA LEU A 196 -2.84 18.83 14.56
C LEU A 196 -4.04 19.67 15.00
N ALA A 197 -4.44 20.69 14.23
CA ALA A 197 -5.63 21.49 14.50
C ALA A 197 -6.92 20.67 14.37
N VAL A 198 -6.98 19.74 13.40
CA VAL A 198 -8.10 18.80 13.25
C VAL A 198 -8.18 17.88 14.47
N ARG A 199 -7.06 17.32 14.91
CA ARG A 199 -6.98 16.48 16.12
C ARG A 199 -7.52 17.21 17.35
N GLU A 200 -7.09 18.45 17.56
CA GLU A 200 -7.55 19.30 18.66
C GLU A 200 -9.06 19.52 18.58
N ALA A 201 -9.56 20.01 17.45
CA ALA A 201 -10.97 20.27 17.23
C ALA A 201 -11.84 19.01 17.42
N TRP A 202 -11.37 17.86 16.95
CA TRP A 202 -12.05 16.57 17.11
C TRP A 202 -12.09 16.13 18.58
N SER A 203 -10.95 16.18 19.28
CA SER A 203 -10.85 15.77 20.69
C SER A 203 -11.72 16.62 21.63
N SER A 204 -11.89 17.90 21.31
CA SER A 204 -12.73 18.84 22.08
C SER A 204 -14.19 18.92 21.60
N GLN A 205 -14.62 18.04 20.66
CA GLN A 205 -15.97 18.07 20.07
C GLN A 205 -16.35 19.45 19.48
N ASN A 206 -15.37 20.21 18.98
CA ASN A 206 -15.60 21.52 18.39
C ASN A 206 -15.97 21.38 16.90
N HIS A 207 -17.24 21.04 16.65
CA HIS A 207 -17.75 20.80 15.30
C HIS A 207 -17.61 22.02 14.37
N SER A 208 -17.83 23.23 14.87
CA SER A 208 -17.69 24.47 14.08
C SER A 208 -16.26 24.64 13.55
N ARG A 209 -15.26 24.46 14.43
CA ARG A 209 -13.85 24.51 14.03
C ARG A 209 -13.49 23.34 13.11
N PHE A 210 -13.97 22.13 13.39
CA PHE A 210 -13.75 20.97 12.53
C PHE A 210 -14.25 21.19 11.10
N PHE A 211 -15.49 21.64 10.90
CA PHE A 211 -16.02 21.88 9.55
C PHE A 211 -15.31 23.03 8.83
N LYS A 212 -14.80 24.04 9.54
CA LYS A 212 -13.92 25.07 8.94
C LYS A 212 -12.60 24.48 8.48
N LEU A 213 -11.99 23.59 9.27
CA LEU A 213 -10.74 22.91 8.90
C LEU A 213 -10.96 21.94 7.74
N TYR A 214 -12.10 21.24 7.71
CA TYR A 214 -12.49 20.34 6.62
C TYR A 214 -12.56 21.08 5.27
N ARG A 215 -13.22 22.24 5.23
CA ARG A 215 -13.31 23.07 4.00
C ARG A 215 -11.96 23.61 3.52
N ASN A 216 -10.98 23.72 4.41
CA ASN A 216 -9.64 24.22 4.12
C ASN A 216 -8.59 23.10 4.21
N ALA A 217 -8.99 21.85 3.96
CA ALA A 217 -8.10 20.70 4.02
C ALA A 217 -7.01 20.82 2.94
N PRO A 218 -5.71 20.80 3.30
CA PRO A 218 -4.63 20.86 2.33
C PRO A 218 -4.49 19.52 1.59
N LYS A 219 -4.09 19.60 0.32
CA LYS A 219 -3.79 18.41 -0.51
C LYS A 219 -4.97 17.42 -0.50
N MET A 220 -4.73 16.17 -0.12
CA MET A 220 -5.73 15.10 -0.10
C MET A 220 -6.30 14.82 1.30
N ALA A 221 -6.04 15.70 2.28
CA ALA A 221 -6.50 15.49 3.65
C ALA A 221 -8.02 15.35 3.77
N GLY A 222 -8.78 15.99 2.87
CA GLY A 222 -10.25 15.88 2.82
C GLY A 222 -10.75 14.45 2.70
N TYR A 223 -10.12 13.61 1.86
CA TYR A 223 -10.50 12.21 1.67
C TYR A 223 -10.43 11.37 2.96
N LEU A 224 -9.49 11.71 3.86
CA LEU A 224 -9.38 11.06 5.17
C LEU A 224 -10.40 11.65 6.15
N MET A 225 -10.62 12.96 6.10
CA MET A 225 -11.60 13.63 6.96
C MET A 225 -13.04 13.23 6.66
N ASP A 226 -13.36 12.81 5.42
CA ASP A 226 -14.67 12.26 5.05
C ASP A 226 -15.09 11.04 5.88
N LYS A 227 -14.14 10.37 6.54
CA LYS A 227 -14.37 9.18 7.38
C LYS A 227 -14.66 9.48 8.84
N PHE A 228 -14.57 10.74 9.22
CA PHE A 228 -14.86 11.16 10.58
C PHE A 228 -16.37 11.13 10.77
N ALA A 229 -16.84 10.13 11.52
CA ALA A 229 -18.25 9.91 11.86
C ALA A 229 -18.47 10.07 13.36
#